data_AF-A0A8T4I1E9-F1
#
_entry.id   AF-A0A8T4I1E9-F1
#
_cell.length_a   1.000
_cell.length_b   1.000
_cell.length_c   1.000
_cell.angle_alpha   90.00
_cell.angle_beta   90.00
_cell.angle_gamma   90.00
#
_symmetry.space_group_name_H-M   'P 1'
#
loop_
_entity.id
_entity.type
_entity.pdbx_description
1 polymer ?
#
loop_
_entity_poly.entity_id
_entity_poly.type
_entity_poly.pdbx_seq_one_letter_code
_entity_poly.pdbx_strand_id
1 'polypeptide(L)' 'DVADAPLWIDATPGVSIPSLRNQVRTMVRTQGLRKVIVDYLQLMQAPKAESRQVAVATMSRELKLLAKEFQLVVVVL' A
#
# COMPACT_ATOMS: atom_id res chain seq x y z
N ASP A 1 24.56 -1.87 -6.17
CA ASP A 1 24.22 -2.09 -4.75
C ASP A 1 22.71 -2.01 -4.58
N VAL A 2 22.12 -2.40 -3.44
CA VAL A 2 20.66 -2.20 -3.18
C VAL A 2 20.28 -0.72 -3.36
N ALA A 3 21.23 0.18 -3.10
CA ALA A 3 21.09 1.63 -3.31
C ALA A 3 20.84 2.05 -4.77
N ASP A 4 21.25 1.23 -5.75
CA ASP A 4 21.10 1.55 -7.18
C ASP A 4 19.82 0.95 -7.79
N ALA A 5 19.08 0.16 -7.02
CA ALA A 5 17.82 -0.42 -7.47
C ALA A 5 16.74 0.67 -7.55
N PRO A 6 15.77 0.58 -8.49
CA PRO A 6 14.61 1.47 -8.55
C PRO A 6 13.62 1.12 -7.43
N LEU A 7 14.06 1.34 -6.19
CA LEU A 7 13.35 1.06 -4.95
C LEU A 7 13.05 2.38 -4.25
N TRP A 8 11.81 2.54 -3.83
CA TRP A 8 11.38 3.67 -3.01
C TRP A 8 10.87 3.13 -1.68
N ILE A 9 11.38 3.70 -0.59
CA ILE A 9 11.02 3.31 0.77
C ILE A 9 10.31 4.50 1.40
N ASP A 10 9.09 4.29 1.85
CA ASP A 10 8.37 5.22 2.70
C ASP A 10 8.33 4.66 4.13
N ALA A 11 8.98 5.37 5.07
CA ALA A 11 9.04 5.01 6.49
C ALA A 11 8.04 5.79 7.35
N THR A 12 7.08 6.49 6.74
CA THR A 12 6.03 7.22 7.45
C THR A 12 5.22 6.24 8.31
N PRO A 13 5.09 6.48 9.63
CA PRO A 13 4.29 5.61 10.49
C PRO A 13 2.79 5.84 10.26
N GLY A 14 1.99 4.78 10.40
CA GLY A 14 0.53 4.90 10.41
C GLY A 14 -0.07 5.36 9.08
N VAL A 15 0.53 5.00 7.95
CA VAL A 15 -0.01 5.35 6.62
C VAL A 15 -1.41 4.75 6.45
N SER A 16 -2.36 5.57 5.99
CA SER A 16 -3.70 5.11 5.60
C SER A 16 -3.72 4.64 4.14
N ILE A 17 -4.62 3.72 3.80
CA ILE A 17 -4.76 3.22 2.42
C ILE A 17 -5.06 4.33 1.40
N PRO A 18 -5.89 5.36 1.71
CA PRO A 18 -6.05 6.51 0.81
C PRO A 18 -4.76 7.28 0.55
N SER A 19 -3.90 7.45 1.56
CA SER A 19 -2.60 8.10 1.39
C SER A 19 -1.66 7.26 0.51
N LEU A 20 -1.56 5.95 0.80
CA LEU A 20 -0.81 5.00 -0.02
C LEU A 20 -1.27 5.03 -1.48
N ARG A 21 -2.58 5.05 -1.72
CA ARG A 21 -3.17 5.14 -3.07
C ARG A 21 -2.70 6.38 -3.82
N ASN A 22 -2.66 7.54 -3.16
CA ASN A 22 -2.22 8.80 -3.77
C ASN A 22 -0.73 8.74 -4.17
N GLN A 23 0.11 8.15 -3.31
CA GLN A 23 1.52 7.94 -3.60
C GLN A 23 1.72 6.97 -4.78
N VAL A 24 1.08 5.80 -4.72
CA VAL A 24 1.12 4.79 -5.79
C VAL A 24 0.70 5.37 -7.12
N ARG A 25 -0.42 6.11 -7.18
CA ARG A 25 -0.88 6.77 -8.41
C ARG A 25 0.17 7.71 -9.00
N THR A 26 0.81 8.50 -8.15
CA THR A 26 1.86 9.43 -8.55
C THR A 26 3.06 8.67 -9.12
N MET A 27 3.52 7.64 -8.40
CA MET A 27 4.68 6.83 -8.79
C MET A 27 4.44 5.99 -10.04
N VAL A 28 3.23 5.46 -10.25
CA VAL A 28 2.87 4.79 -11.50
C VAL A 28 3.00 5.75 -12.69
N ARG A 29 2.51 6.99 -12.52
CA ARG A 29 2.54 8.01 -13.58
C ARG A 29 3.94 8.55 -13.86
N THR A 30 4.77 8.76 -12.84
CA THR A 30 6.06 9.46 -12.99
C THR A 30 7.27 8.52 -13.01
N GLN A 31 7.17 7.33 -12.42
CA GLN A 31 8.30 6.39 -12.23
C GLN A 31 8.01 4.99 -12.78
N GLY A 32 6.81 4.71 -13.29
CA GLY A 32 6.45 3.40 -13.82
C GLY A 32 6.39 2.29 -12.77
N LEU A 33 5.98 2.61 -11.52
CA LEU A 33 5.87 1.65 -10.42
C LEU A 33 5.04 0.40 -10.81
N ARG A 34 5.58 -0.79 -10.52
CA ARG A 34 4.92 -2.09 -10.85
C ARG A 34 4.63 -2.99 -9.65
N LYS A 35 5.20 -2.67 -8.48
CA LYS A 35 5.09 -3.48 -7.27
C LYS A 35 4.98 -2.59 -6.05
N VAL A 36 4.19 -3.02 -5.08
CA VAL A 36 4.05 -2.40 -3.75
C VAL A 36 4.25 -3.48 -2.72
N ILE A 37 5.06 -3.20 -1.70
CA ILE A 37 5.27 -4.06 -0.54
C ILE A 37 4.82 -3.27 0.68
N VAL A 38 3.95 -3.85 1.49
CA VAL A 38 3.45 -3.26 2.74
C VAL A 38 3.92 -4.14 3.89
N ASP A 39 4.68 -3.54 4.82
CA ASP A 39 5.26 -4.22 5.97
C ASP A 39 5.04 -3.36 7.24
N TYR A 40 4.11 -3.65 8.15
CA TYR A 40 3.08 -4.72 8.18
C TYR A 40 1.68 -4.11 8.06
N LEU A 41 0.69 -4.86 7.55
CA LEU A 41 -0.67 -4.35 7.32
C LEU A 41 -1.32 -3.77 8.57
N GLN A 42 -1.15 -4.43 9.71
CA GLN A 42 -1.80 -4.07 10.97
C GLN A 42 -1.22 -2.81 11.61
N LEU A 43 -0.09 -2.30 11.09
CA LEU A 43 0.54 -1.03 11.50
C LEU A 43 0.05 0.17 10.66
N MET A 44 -0.69 -0.08 9.59
CA MET A 44 -1.38 0.96 8.83
C MET A 44 -2.53 1.56 9.64
N GLN A 45 -2.89 2.81 9.33
CA GLN A 45 -4.07 3.42 9.92
C GLN A 45 -5.32 2.77 9.34
N ALA A 46 -6.01 2.00 10.19
CA ALA A 46 -7.24 1.32 9.84
C ALA A 46 -8.44 2.28 9.79
N PRO A 47 -9.40 2.07 8.88
CA PRO A 47 -10.68 2.74 8.93
C PRO A 47 -11.45 2.35 10.19
N LYS A 48 -12.37 3.20 10.63
CA LYS A 48 -13.28 2.89 11.75
C LYS A 48 -14.10 1.65 11.38
N ALA A 49 -14.07 0.64 12.24
CA ALA A 49 -14.79 -0.63 12.07
C ALA A 49 -15.25 -1.19 13.42
N GLU A 50 -16.25 -2.07 13.40
CA GLU A 50 -16.80 -2.71 14.60
C GLU A 50 -15.80 -3.64 15.30
N SER A 51 -14.88 -4.24 14.54
CA SER A 51 -13.83 -5.08 15.07
C SER A 51 -12.54 -4.94 14.28
N ARG A 52 -11.41 -5.32 14.90
CA ARG A 52 -10.10 -5.33 14.23
C ARG A 52 -10.06 -6.30 13.06
N GLN A 53 -10.80 -7.41 13.12
CA GLN A 53 -10.93 -8.36 12.03
C GLN A 53 -11.64 -7.73 10.82
N VAL A 54 -12.73 -6.98 11.06
CA VAL A 54 -13.45 -6.26 10.00
C VAL A 54 -12.55 -5.18 9.38
N ALA A 55 -11.82 -4.44 10.20
CA ALA A 55 -10.85 -3.45 9.72
C ALA A 55 -9.78 -4.09 8.80
N VAL A 56 -9.15 -5.18 9.24
CA VAL A 56 -8.13 -5.89 8.44
C VAL A 56 -8.72 -6.46 7.15
N ALA A 57 -9.93 -7.01 7.19
CA ALA A 57 -10.62 -7.52 6.01
C ALA A 57 -10.93 -6.40 5.01
N THR A 58 -11.35 -5.23 5.49
CA THR A 58 -11.59 -4.04 4.66
C THR A 58 -10.29 -3.53 4.04
N MET A 59 -9.24 -3.38 4.84
CA MET A 59 -7.92 -2.98 4.35
C MET A 59 -7.39 -3.92 3.27
N SER A 60 -7.50 -5.24 3.48
CA SER A 60 -7.09 -6.25 2.50
C SER A 60 -7.86 -6.13 1.18
N ARG A 61 -9.17 -5.88 1.24
CA ARG A 61 -10.00 -5.64 0.05
C ARG A 61 -9.56 -4.37 -0.69
N GLU A 62 -9.35 -3.27 0.02
CA GLU A 62 -8.93 -2.01 -0.59
C GLU A 62 -7.55 -2.10 -1.25
N LEU A 63 -6.61 -2.81 -0.65
CA LEU A 63 -5.31 -3.12 -1.25
C LEU A 63 -5.45 -3.98 -2.51
N LYS A 64 -6.35 -4.96 -2.53
CA LYS A 64 -6.63 -5.75 -3.74
C LYS A 64 -7.24 -4.89 -4.85
N LEU A 65 -8.10 -3.94 -4.51
CA LEU A 65 -8.66 -2.99 -5.47
C LEU A 65 -7.58 -2.06 -6.02
N LEU A 66 -6.69 -1.55 -5.16
CA LEU A 66 -5.52 -0.76 -5.57
C LEU A 66 -4.66 -1.51 -6.60
N ALA A 67 -4.38 -2.79 -6.33
CA ALA A 67 -3.62 -3.66 -7.24
C ALA A 67 -4.28 -3.77 -8.62
N LYS A 68 -5.61 -3.92 -8.66
CA LYS A 68 -6.39 -4.02 -9.91
C LYS A 68 -6.42 -2.69 -10.66
N GLU A 69 -6.65 -1.59 -9.95
CA GLU A 69 -6.74 -0.24 -10.51
C GLU A 69 -5.46 0.16 -11.24
N PHE A 70 -4.31 -0.11 -10.64
CA PHE A 70 -3.01 0.27 -11.20
C PHE A 70 -2.27 -0.87 -11.90
N GLN A 71 -2.92 -2.02 -12.10
CA GLN A 71 -2.35 -3.22 -12.74
C GLN A 71 -0.96 -3.60 -12.20
N LEU A 72 -0.84 -3.59 -10.87
CA LEU A 72 0.41 -3.85 -10.15
C LEU A 72 0.27 -5.01 -9.18
N VAL A 73 1.42 -5.50 -8.69
CA VAL A 73 1.47 -6.54 -7.66
C VAL A 73 1.57 -5.88 -6.28
N VAL A 74 0.71 -6.28 -5.34
CA VAL A 74 0.80 -5.88 -3.93
C VAL A 74 1.18 -7.12 -3.12
N VAL A 75 2.27 -7.02 -2.36
CA VAL A 75 2.68 -7.98 -1.33
C VAL A 75 2.46 -7.33 0.02
N VAL A 76 1.93 -8.09 0.97
CA VAL A 76 1.57 -7.59 2.30
C VAL A 76 2.07 -8.58 3.33
N LEU A 77 2.75 -8.07 4.37
CA LEU A 77 3.19 -8.80 5.54
C LEU A 77 2.27 -8.56 6.73
#